data_AF-A0A1V2QIP2-F1
#
_entry.id   AF-A0A1V2QIP2-F1
#
_cell.length_a   1.000
_cell.length_b   1.000
_cell.length_c   1.000
_cell.angle_alpha   90.00
_cell.angle_beta   90.00
_cell.angle_gamma   90.00
#
_symmetry.space_group_name_H-M   'P 1'
#
loop_
_entity.id
_entity.type
_entity.pdbx_description
1 polymer ?
#
loop_
_entity_poly.entity_id
_entity_poly.type
_entity_poly.pdbx_seq_one_letter_code
_entity_poly.pdbx_strand_id
1 'polypeptide(L)'
;MAETWLEFDQHGDLVESHYCANCQPCGHVEIVECLVCGAGPIIAYRPMANSATDEDKPTSVHRWLIAHGWNHDKSGGWTCNKHQRRLELDPAS
;
A
#
# COMPACT_ATOMS: atom_id res chain seq x y z
N MET A 1 6.52 11.86 16.03
CA MET A 1 7.09 10.89 15.08
C MET A 1 6.39 11.10 13.74
N ALA A 2 7.07 10.80 12.63
CA ALA A 2 6.46 10.84 11.30
C ALA A 2 6.15 9.40 10.87
N GLU A 3 4.96 9.19 10.33
CA GLU A 3 4.50 7.93 9.78
C GLU A 3 4.70 7.97 8.27
N THR A 4 5.03 6.83 7.66
CA THR A 4 5.13 6.70 6.20
C THR A 4 3.74 6.42 5.64
N TRP A 5 3.35 7.25 4.68
CA TRP A 5 2.10 7.20 3.94
C TRP A 5 2.41 7.05 2.45
N LEU A 6 1.44 6.58 1.69
CA LEU A 6 1.48 6.58 0.23
C LEU A 6 0.44 7.57 -0.30
N GLU A 7 0.83 8.35 -1.28
CA GLU A 7 -0.06 9.29 -1.97
C GLU A 7 0.09 9.15 -3.48
N PHE A 8 -0.97 9.45 -4.20
CA PHE A 8 -0.93 9.55 -5.66
C PHE A 8 -0.29 10.89 -6.06
N ASP A 9 0.77 10.82 -6.86
CA ASP A 9 1.34 12.00 -7.49
C ASP A 9 0.44 12.50 -8.64
N GLN A 10 0.80 13.63 -9.25
CA GLN A 10 0.05 14.24 -10.36
C GLN A 10 -0.13 13.33 -11.59
N HIS A 11 0.64 12.25 -11.71
CA HIS A 11 0.60 11.27 -12.79
C HIS A 11 -0.25 10.03 -12.43
N GLY A 12 -0.69 9.92 -11.17
CA GLY A 12 -1.45 8.76 -10.68
C GLY A 12 -0.58 7.61 -10.20
N ASP A 13 0.72 7.84 -9.98
CA ASP A 13 1.63 6.87 -9.40
C ASP A 13 1.69 7.04 -7.88
N LEU A 14 1.82 5.94 -7.13
CA LEU A 14 2.02 6.04 -5.68
C LEU A 14 3.47 6.40 -5.34
N VAL A 15 3.61 7.38 -4.46
CA VAL A 15 4.87 7.83 -3.90
C VAL A 15 4.81 7.80 -2.38
N GLU A 16 5.94 7.51 -1.74
CA GLU A 16 6.06 7.61 -0.29
C GLU A 16 6.06 9.07 0.15
N SER A 17 5.33 9.36 1.23
CA SER A 17 5.27 10.66 1.90
C SER A 17 5.31 10.47 3.41
N HIS A 18 5.87 11.44 4.12
CA HIS A 18 6.00 11.36 5.57
C HIS A 18 5.19 12.47 6.24
N TYR A 19 4.25 12.06 7.09
CA TYR A 19 3.38 12.96 7.82
C TYR A 19 3.55 12.78 9.31
N CYS A 20 3.56 13.87 10.07
CA CYS A 20 3.36 13.79 11.51
C CYS A 20 1.87 13.65 11.80
N ALA A 21 1.53 13.17 13.00
CA ALA A 21 0.14 12.99 13.43
C ALA A 21 -0.75 14.24 13.28
N ASN A 22 -0.16 15.45 13.29
CA ASN A 22 -0.90 16.70 13.14
C ASN A 22 -0.97 17.21 11.68
N CYS A 23 -0.12 16.70 10.79
CA CYS A 23 -0.04 17.15 9.39
C CYS A 23 -0.53 16.08 8.40
N GLN A 24 -1.03 14.95 8.90
CA GLN A 24 -1.56 13.90 8.05
C GLN A 24 -2.73 14.39 7.19
N PRO A 25 -2.92 13.83 5.99
CA PRO A 25 -3.99 14.24 5.09
C PRO A 25 -5.38 14.06 5.75
N CYS A 26 -6.25 15.05 5.58
CA CYS A 26 -7.68 14.93 5.90
C CYS A 26 -8.41 14.40 4.67
N GLY A 27 -8.88 13.15 4.69
CA GLY A 27 -9.53 12.55 3.52
C GLY A 27 -9.82 11.07 3.67
N HIS A 28 -10.16 10.42 2.55
CA HIS A 28 -10.29 8.97 2.51
C HIS A 28 -8.91 8.33 2.61
N VAL A 29 -8.78 7.38 3.53
CA VAL A 29 -7.55 6.62 3.75
C VAL A 29 -7.87 5.15 3.69
N GLU A 30 -6.96 4.37 3.12
CA GLU A 30 -7.01 2.92 3.10
C GLU A 30 -5.72 2.38 3.72
N ILE A 31 -5.81 1.26 4.42
CA ILE A 31 -4.65 0.56 4.95
C ILE A 31 -4.59 -0.79 4.24
N VAL A 32 -3.47 -1.04 3.56
CA VAL A 32 -3.19 -2.39 3.05
C VAL A 32 -2.51 -3.16 4.15
N GLU A 33 -3.20 -4.13 4.74
CA GLU A 33 -2.69 -4.89 5.87
C GLU A 33 -1.96 -6.17 5.41
N CYS A 34 -0.79 -6.43 5.99
CA CYS A 34 -0.17 -7.74 5.87
C CYS A 34 -0.98 -8.78 6.66
N LEU A 35 -1.41 -9.86 6.00
CA LEU A 35 -2.17 -10.95 6.64
C LEU A 35 -1.45 -11.60 7.84
N VAL A 36 -0.12 -11.49 7.92
CA VAL A 36 0.68 -12.13 8.98
C VAL A 36 0.87 -11.20 10.19
N CYS A 37 1.11 -9.91 9.97
CA CYS A 37 1.45 -8.99 11.07
C CYS A 37 0.49 -7.81 11.26
N GLY A 38 -0.53 -7.67 10.41
CA GLY A 38 -1.50 -6.57 10.44
C GLY A 38 -0.93 -5.20 10.07
N ALA A 39 0.36 -5.10 9.79
CA ALA A 39 1.01 -3.84 9.44
C ALA A 39 1.04 -3.64 7.92
N GLY A 40 1.04 -2.39 7.49
CA GLY A 40 1.30 -2.02 6.11
C GLY A 40 1.13 -0.52 5.85
N PRO A 41 1.26 -0.09 4.59
CA PRO A 41 1.22 1.31 4.25
C PRO A 41 -0.19 1.89 4.42
N ILE A 42 -0.23 3.15 4.85
CA ILE A 42 -1.44 3.97 4.83
C ILE A 42 -1.47 4.72 3.51
N ILE A 43 -2.54 4.55 2.73
CA ILE A 43 -2.73 5.20 1.44
C ILE A 43 -3.71 6.34 1.62
N ALA A 44 -3.31 7.57 1.29
CA ALA A 44 -4.18 8.73 1.29
C ALA A 44 -4.71 9.01 -0.12
N TYR A 45 -6.04 9.07 -0.24
CA TYR A 45 -6.73 9.45 -1.45
C TYR A 45 -7.14 10.92 -1.36
N ARG A 46 -6.36 11.79 -1.99
CA ARG A 46 -6.74 13.19 -2.16
C ARG A 46 -7.60 13.34 -3.42
N PRO A 47 -8.63 14.21 -3.41
CA PRO A 47 -9.32 14.59 -4.63
C PRO A 47 -8.34 15.37 -5.51
N MET A 48 -7.81 14.74 -6.55
CA MET A 48 -6.94 15.42 -7.50
C MET A 48 -7.78 16.05 -8.61
N ALA A 49 -7.43 17.27 -9.01
CA ALA A 49 -8.16 18.00 -10.06
C ALA A 49 -8.14 17.29 -11.43
N ASN A 50 -7.15 16.41 -11.67
CA ASN A 50 -6.97 15.62 -12.89
C ASN A 50 -6.66 14.13 -12.57
N SER A 51 -7.29 13.57 -11.53
CA SER A 51 -6.94 12.23 -11.00
C SER A 51 -7.09 11.11 -12.02
N ALA A 52 -6.13 10.17 -11.98
CA ALA A 52 -6.30 8.79 -12.38
C ALA A 52 -7.73 8.31 -12.04
N THR A 53 -8.38 7.62 -12.97
CA THR A 53 -9.76 7.20 -12.75
C THR A 53 -9.83 6.28 -11.54
N ASP A 54 -10.99 6.15 -10.91
CA ASP A 54 -11.13 5.24 -9.76
C ASP A 54 -10.69 3.80 -10.10
N GLU A 55 -10.73 3.44 -11.39
CA GLU A 55 -10.26 2.17 -11.95
C GLU A 55 -8.72 2.03 -11.98
N ASP A 56 -7.98 3.14 -12.05
CA ASP A 56 -6.51 3.13 -12.11
C ASP A 56 -5.87 2.98 -10.71
N LYS A 57 -6.58 3.41 -9.66
CA LYS A 57 -6.05 3.41 -8.27
C LYS A 57 -5.67 2.01 -7.76
N PRO A 58 -6.51 0.96 -7.89
CA PRO A 58 -6.14 -0.38 -7.45
C PRO A 58 -4.90 -0.90 -8.20
N THR A 59 -4.75 -0.51 -9.47
CA THR A 59 -3.62 -0.94 -10.31
C THR A 59 -2.30 -0.33 -9.84
N SER A 60 -2.27 0.97 -9.56
CA SER A 60 -1.05 1.62 -9.06
C SER A 60 -0.68 1.11 -7.65
N VAL A 61 -1.67 0.86 -6.78
CA VAL A 61 -1.45 0.26 -5.44
C VAL A 61 -0.81 -1.11 -5.57
N HIS A 62 -1.37 -1.98 -6.42
CA HIS A 62 -0.80 -3.30 -6.69
C HIS A 62 0.64 -3.21 -7.21
N ARG A 63 0.90 -2.34 -8.21
CA ARG A 63 2.25 -2.18 -8.78
C ARG A 63 3.27 -1.74 -7.73
N TRP A 64 2.90 -0.76 -6.91
CA TRP A 64 3.76 -0.26 -5.84
C TRP A 64 4.09 -1.36 -4.82
N LEU A 65 3.06 -2.10 -4.37
CA LEU A 65 3.23 -3.19 -3.40
C LEU A 65 4.19 -4.25 -3.93
N ILE A 66 3.98 -4.74 -5.16
CA ILE A 66 4.85 -5.74 -5.79
C ILE A 66 6.28 -5.20 -5.94
N ALA A 67 6.46 -3.95 -6.37
CA ALA A 67 7.79 -3.33 -6.49
C ALA A 67 8.53 -3.23 -5.14
N HIS A 68 7.80 -3.13 -4.03
CA HIS A 68 8.35 -3.09 -2.67
C HIS A 68 8.43 -4.48 -2.00
N GLY A 69 8.29 -5.55 -2.80
CA GLY A 69 8.43 -6.93 -2.34
C GLY A 69 7.26 -7.43 -1.51
N TRP A 70 6.08 -6.82 -1.65
CA TRP A 70 4.86 -7.45 -1.17
C TRP A 70 4.44 -8.57 -2.12
N ASN A 71 3.79 -9.58 -1.58
CA ASN A 71 3.24 -10.69 -2.35
C ASN A 71 1.72 -10.69 -2.25
N HIS A 72 1.05 -10.91 -3.39
CA HIS A 72 -0.40 -11.06 -3.47
C HIS A 72 -0.75 -12.55 -3.45
N ASP A 73 -1.47 -12.98 -2.42
CA ASP A 73 -1.94 -14.35 -2.30
C ASP A 73 -3.09 -14.63 -3.29
N LYS A 74 -3.23 -15.89 -3.70
CA LYS A 74 -4.30 -16.33 -4.60
C LYS A 74 -5.71 -16.13 -4.01
N SER A 75 -5.83 -16.04 -2.69
CA SER A 75 -7.07 -15.70 -1.99
C SER A 75 -7.39 -14.21 -1.99
N GLY A 76 -6.51 -13.36 -2.55
CA GLY A 76 -6.70 -11.92 -2.70
C GLY A 76 -6.06 -11.05 -1.61
N GLY A 77 -5.35 -11.63 -0.64
CA GLY A 77 -4.69 -10.88 0.44
C GLY A 77 -3.23 -10.53 0.19
N TRP A 78 -2.65 -9.67 1.03
CA TRP A 78 -1.28 -9.16 0.88
C TRP A 78 -0.35 -9.64 2.02
N THR A 79 0.90 -9.95 1.68
CA THR A 79 1.96 -10.27 2.66
C THR A 79 3.18 -9.40 2.41
N CYS A 80 3.74 -8.77 3.45
CA CYS A 80 4.89 -7.88 3.30
C CYS A 80 6.21 -8.65 3.10
N ASN A 81 7.22 -7.98 2.56
CA ASN A 81 8.55 -8.56 2.29
C ASN A 81 9.23 -9.22 3.51
N LYS A 82 8.91 -8.78 4.74
CA LYS A 82 9.40 -9.39 5.98
C LYS A 82 8.82 -10.78 6.23
N HIS A 83 7.59 -11.03 5.76
CA HIS A 83 6.84 -12.27 5.96
C HIS A 83 6.72 -13.12 4.69
N GLN A 84 7.14 -12.60 3.52
CA GLN A 84 7.21 -13.36 2.27
C GLN A 84 8.07 -14.63 2.42
N ARG A 85 9.23 -14.51 3.09
CA ARG A 85 10.18 -15.63 3.25
C ARG A 85 9.64 -16.83 4.04
N ARG A 86 8.51 -16.69 4.74
CA ARG A 86 7.92 -17.81 5.49
C ARG A 86 7.11 -18.73 4.59
N LEU A 87 6.37 -18.18 3.62
CA LEU A 87 5.56 -18.98 2.68
C LEU A 87 6.42 -19.79 1.70
N GLU A 88 7.63 -19.32 1.38
CA GLU A 88 8.57 -20.04 0.50
C GLU A 88 9.28 -21.20 1.21
N LEU A 89 9.28 -21.24 2.55
CA LEU A 89 9.99 -22.23 3.37
C LEU A 89 9.10 -23.32 3.96
N ASP A 90 7.78 -23.20 3.84
CA ASP A 90 6.81 -24.22 4.22
C ASP A 90 6.20 -24.88 2.95
N PRO A 91 6.93 -25.77 2.22
CA PRO A 91 6.25 -26.69 1.34
C PRO A 91 5.41 -27.61 2.23
N ALA A 92 4.11 -27.67 1.96
CA ALA A 92 3.12 -28.48 2.66
C ALA A 92 3.70 -29.78 3.23
N SER A 93 3.64 -29.93 4.56
CA SER A 93 3.83 -31.21 5.25
C SER A 93 2.70 -32.18 4.94
#